data_AF-A0A7C6QBT0-F1
#
_entry.id   AF-A0A7C6QBT0-F1
#
_cell.length_a   1.000
_cell.length_b   1.000
_cell.length_c   1.000
_cell.angle_alpha   90.00
_cell.angle_beta   90.00
_cell.angle_gamma   90.00
#
_symmetry.space_group_name_H-M   'P 1'
#
loop_
_entity.id
_entity.type
_entity.pdbx_description
1 polymer ?
#
loop_
_entity_poly.entity_id
_entity_poly.type
_entity_poly.pdbx_seq_one_letter_code
_entity_poly.pdbx_strand_id
1 'polypeptide(L)'
;MGYKYEFTWLLRLPVDQLPEEPGQQYEEEETGRILWRRSSGNIILGFSREGMKLSHPVGMDVIIVNKSEVAIGIGRIVKSEIYQLPNGSITTVVEFALKRLFDDTEREIITRVINEMYGPEKRAQNN
;
A
#
# COMPACT_ATOMS: atom_id res chain seq x y z
N MET A 1 21.71 -0.02 -10.79
CA MET A 1 20.53 -0.68 -10.22
C MET A 1 20.26 -0.08 -8.84
N GLY A 2 19.42 0.95 -8.78
CA GLY A 2 19.18 1.73 -7.56
C GLY A 2 18.08 1.10 -6.71
N TYR A 3 18.32 1.02 -5.40
CA TYR A 3 17.29 0.72 -4.43
C TYR A 3 16.30 1.89 -4.37
N LYS A 4 15.01 1.66 -4.63
CA LYS A 4 13.96 2.65 -4.32
C LYS A 4 13.43 2.36 -2.92
N TYR A 5 13.98 3.04 -1.92
CA TYR A 5 13.43 3.03 -0.57
C TYR A 5 12.29 4.04 -0.49
N GLU A 6 11.05 3.58 -0.33
CA GLU A 6 9.93 4.46 -0.01
C GLU A 6 9.86 4.60 1.53
N PHE A 7 10.74 5.42 2.11
CA PHE A 7 10.59 5.86 3.50
C PHE A 7 9.46 6.89 3.54
N THR A 8 8.23 6.42 3.53
CA THR A 8 7.08 7.32 3.51
C THR A 8 6.03 6.85 4.51
N TRP A 9 5.37 7.81 5.12
CA TRP A 9 4.24 7.62 6.04
C TRP A 9 2.97 7.22 5.27
N LEU A 10 3.10 6.92 3.97
CA LEU A 10 2.06 6.58 3.03
C LEU A 10 2.19 5.12 2.58
N LEU A 11 1.13 4.36 2.71
CA LEU A 11 1.03 3.04 2.11
C LEU A 11 0.23 3.12 0.83
N ARG A 12 0.91 2.98 -0.30
CA ARG A 12 0.29 3.04 -1.63
C ARG A 12 -0.13 1.66 -2.09
N LEU A 13 -1.43 1.48 -2.24
CA LEU A 13 -1.99 0.24 -2.74
C LEU A 13 -1.84 0.15 -4.26
N PRO A 14 -1.69 -1.06 -4.81
CA PRO A 14 -1.69 -1.27 -6.26
C PRO A 14 -3.10 -1.29 -6.89
N VAL A 15 -4.15 -1.04 -6.09
CA VAL A 15 -5.57 -1.13 -6.49
C VAL A 15 -6.34 0.10 -6.01
N ASP A 16 -7.48 0.39 -6.65
CA ASP A 16 -8.36 1.49 -6.26
C ASP A 16 -9.32 1.17 -5.12
N GLN A 17 -9.66 -0.10 -4.94
CA GLN A 17 -10.66 -0.55 -3.98
C GLN A 17 -10.06 -1.57 -3.00
N LEU A 18 -10.52 -1.51 -1.75
CA LEU A 18 -10.18 -2.49 -0.73
C LEU A 18 -11.13 -3.68 -0.82
N PRO A 19 -10.64 -4.91 -0.57
CA PRO A 19 -11.53 -6.06 -0.40
C PRO A 19 -12.38 -5.92 0.86
N GLU A 20 -13.65 -6.27 0.72
CA GLU A 20 -14.66 -6.15 1.77
C GLU A 20 -14.80 -7.46 2.56
N GLU A 21 -14.56 -8.60 1.91
CA GLU A 21 -14.78 -9.93 2.50
C GLU A 21 -13.55 -10.84 2.51
N PRO A 22 -13.53 -11.83 3.43
CA PRO A 22 -12.57 -12.91 3.41
C PRO A 22 -12.35 -13.61 2.08
N GLY A 23 -11.08 -13.69 1.67
CA GLY A 23 -10.69 -14.41 0.47
C GLY A 23 -10.93 -13.66 -0.83
N GLN A 24 -11.52 -12.45 -0.79
CA GLN A 24 -11.57 -11.57 -1.95
C GLN A 24 -10.16 -11.13 -2.34
N GLN A 25 -9.91 -11.12 -3.65
CA GLN A 25 -8.67 -10.67 -4.25
C GLN A 25 -9.02 -9.71 -5.38
N TYR A 26 -8.32 -8.59 -5.43
CA TYR A 26 -8.37 -7.69 -6.59
C TYR A 26 -6.99 -7.76 -7.26
N GLU A 27 -7.00 -8.12 -8.54
CA GLU A 27 -5.82 -8.13 -9.39
C GLU A 27 -6.02 -7.06 -10.48
N GLU A 28 -5.03 -6.20 -10.66
CA GLU A 28 -4.88 -5.43 -11.89
C GLU A 28 -3.66 -5.96 -12.65
N GLU A 29 -3.81 -6.11 -13.97
CA GLU A 29 -3.04 -6.98 -14.87
C GLU A 29 -1.50 -6.79 -14.88
N GLU A 30 -0.92 -5.77 -14.22
CA GLU A 30 0.49 -5.43 -14.38
C GLU A 30 1.33 -5.22 -13.12
N THR A 31 0.77 -4.93 -11.92
CA THR A 31 1.63 -4.39 -10.84
C THR A 31 1.35 -4.84 -9.41
N GLY A 32 0.30 -5.60 -9.14
CA GLY A 32 0.14 -6.16 -7.81
C GLY A 32 -1.24 -6.72 -7.52
N ARG A 33 -1.28 -7.57 -6.49
CA ARG A 33 -2.51 -8.18 -5.97
C ARG A 33 -2.74 -7.62 -4.58
N ILE A 34 -3.98 -7.26 -4.25
CA ILE A 34 -4.37 -7.08 -2.85
C ILE A 34 -5.05 -8.36 -2.37
N LEU A 35 -4.69 -8.80 -1.17
CA LEU A 35 -5.20 -9.99 -0.52
C LEU A 35 -5.84 -9.60 0.79
N TRP A 36 -7.00 -10.17 1.06
CA TRP A 36 -7.63 -10.10 2.37
C TRP A 36 -7.40 -11.41 3.13
N ARG A 37 -6.94 -11.33 4.38
CA ARG A 37 -6.94 -12.46 5.31
C ARG A 37 -7.44 -12.04 6.70
N ARG A 38 -8.12 -12.96 7.40
CA ARG A 38 -8.38 -12.82 8.84
C ARG A 38 -7.35 -13.65 9.59
N SER A 39 -6.71 -13.04 10.58
CA SER A 39 -5.83 -13.75 11.52
C SER A 39 -6.08 -13.26 12.93
N SER A 40 -6.41 -14.18 13.84
CA SER A 40 -6.61 -13.90 15.27
C SER A 40 -7.55 -12.71 15.56
N GLY A 41 -8.65 -12.60 14.79
CA GLY A 41 -9.63 -11.51 14.94
C GLY A 41 -9.29 -10.21 14.21
N ASN A 42 -8.08 -10.07 13.65
CA ASN A 42 -7.67 -8.88 12.90
C ASN A 42 -7.89 -9.05 11.40
N ILE A 43 -8.32 -7.98 10.73
CA ILE A 43 -8.30 -7.87 9.27
C ILE A 43 -6.88 -7.51 8.87
N ILE A 44 -6.23 -8.38 8.11
CA ILE A 44 -4.91 -8.15 7.55
C ILE A 44 -5.07 -8.08 6.04
N LEU A 45 -4.70 -6.94 5.48
CA LEU A 45 -4.61 -6.74 4.05
C LEU A 45 -3.15 -6.89 3.64
N GLY A 46 -2.90 -7.53 2.51
CA GLY A 46 -1.56 -7.70 1.97
C GLY A 46 -1.49 -7.27 0.53
N PHE A 47 -0.37 -6.73 0.07
CA PHE A 47 -0.11 -6.62 -1.36
C PHE A 47 1.28 -7.09 -1.75
N SER A 48 1.39 -7.56 -2.99
CA SER A 48 2.65 -7.85 -3.65
C SER A 48 2.96 -6.80 -4.72
N ARG A 49 4.24 -6.42 -4.85
CA ARG A 49 4.74 -5.63 -5.98
C ARG A 49 5.99 -6.26 -6.55
N GLU A 50 5.96 -6.59 -7.84
CA GLU A 50 7.11 -7.12 -8.56
C GLU A 50 8.10 -6.01 -8.95
N GLY A 51 9.39 -6.36 -9.03
CA GLY A 51 10.46 -5.48 -9.52
C GLY A 51 10.89 -4.36 -8.57
N MET A 52 10.22 -4.18 -7.43
CA MET A 52 10.57 -3.16 -6.43
C MET A 52 11.01 -3.81 -5.11
N LYS A 53 12.15 -3.36 -4.56
CA LYS A 53 12.56 -3.65 -3.18
C LYS A 53 12.00 -2.57 -2.25
N LEU A 54 10.79 -2.76 -1.77
CA LEU A 54 10.17 -1.84 -0.81
C LEU A 54 10.38 -2.38 0.61
N SER A 55 10.73 -1.51 1.55
CA SER A 55 10.83 -1.85 2.97
C SER A 55 9.99 -0.86 3.75
N HIS A 56 8.90 -1.35 4.33
CA HIS A 56 8.03 -0.55 5.20
C HIS A 56 8.36 -0.89 6.66
N PRO A 57 8.56 0.11 7.54
CA PRO A 57 8.87 -0.16 8.94
C PRO A 57 7.71 -0.90 9.61
N VAL A 58 7.95 -2.15 10.03
CA VAL A 58 6.95 -2.94 10.76
C VAL A 58 6.61 -2.24 12.08
N GLY A 59 5.32 -2.17 12.39
CA GLY A 59 4.81 -1.50 13.57
C GLY A 59 4.55 0.00 13.39
N MET A 60 4.88 0.59 12.24
CA MET A 60 4.60 1.99 11.92
C MET A 60 3.14 2.19 11.49
N ASP A 61 2.56 3.30 11.94
CA ASP A 61 1.26 3.78 11.45
C ASP A 61 1.46 4.58 10.16
N VAL A 62 0.58 4.33 9.19
CA VAL A 62 0.67 4.86 7.83
C VAL A 62 -0.70 5.31 7.36
N ILE A 63 -0.73 6.36 6.55
CA ILE A 63 -1.93 6.74 5.79
C ILE A 63 -1.98 5.84 4.56
N ILE A 64 -3.12 5.20 4.35
CA ILE A 64 -3.34 4.32 3.20
C ILE A 64 -3.93 5.16 2.08
N VAL A 65 -3.32 5.05 0.89
CA VAL A 65 -3.83 5.66 -0.34
C VAL A 65 -3.99 4.60 -1.42
N ASN A 66 -5.02 4.74 -2.24
CA ASN A 66 -5.29 3.81 -3.34
C ASN A 66 -4.41 4.11 -4.56
N LYS A 67 -4.58 3.32 -5.63
CA LYS A 67 -3.82 3.49 -6.89
C LYS A 67 -4.03 4.89 -7.50
N SER A 68 -5.24 5.43 -7.41
CA SER A 68 -5.59 6.79 -7.82
C SER A 68 -5.12 7.91 -6.86
N GLU A 69 -4.24 7.59 -5.89
CA GLU A 69 -3.74 8.49 -4.85
C GLU A 69 -4.83 9.13 -3.97
N VAL A 70 -6.00 8.48 -3.87
CA VAL A 70 -7.06 8.87 -2.95
C VAL A 70 -6.78 8.27 -1.57
N ALA A 71 -6.84 9.10 -0.54
CA ALA A 71 -6.71 8.68 0.85
C ALA A 71 -7.89 7.82 1.28
N ILE A 72 -7.61 6.66 1.88
CA ILE A 72 -8.64 5.69 2.30
C ILE A 72 -8.79 5.67 3.83
N GLY A 73 -7.68 5.79 4.55
CA GLY A 73 -7.70 5.64 6.00
C GLY A 73 -6.30 5.54 6.60
N ILE A 74 -6.25 5.04 7.83
CA ILE A 74 -5.01 4.81 8.59
C ILE A 74 -4.88 3.31 8.86
N GLY A 75 -3.69 2.77 8.62
CA GLY A 75 -3.32 1.41 8.95
C GLY A 75 -2.03 1.32 9.72
N ARG A 76 -1.69 0.10 10.13
CA ARG A 76 -0.41 -0.24 10.75
C ARG A 76 0.25 -1.35 9.98
N ILE A 77 1.51 -1.17 9.61
CA ILE A 77 2.30 -2.23 8.95
C ILE A 77 2.53 -3.37 9.95
N VAL A 78 2.13 -4.59 9.59
CA VAL A 78 2.34 -5.79 10.41
C VAL A 78 3.42 -6.69 9.83
N LYS A 79 3.67 -6.60 8.52
CA LYS A 79 4.69 -7.40 7.82
C LYS A 79 5.24 -6.62 6.62
N SER A 80 6.53 -6.73 6.36
CA SER A 80 7.16 -6.24 5.12
C SER A 80 8.34 -7.14 4.78
N GLU A 81 8.20 -7.98 3.78
CA GLU A 81 9.20 -8.98 3.39
C GLU A 81 9.48 -8.92 1.89
N ILE A 82 10.75 -9.10 1.52
CA ILE A 82 11.18 -9.15 0.12
C ILE A 82 11.53 -10.60 -0.20
N TYR A 83 10.92 -11.13 -1.25
CA TYR A 83 11.17 -12.47 -1.77
C TYR A 83 11.80 -12.39 -3.16
N GLN A 84 12.62 -13.39 -3.49
CA GLN A 84 13.05 -13.64 -4.85
C GLN A 84 12.27 -14.83 -5.40
N LEU A 85 11.60 -14.64 -6.53
CA LEU A 85 10.82 -15.67 -7.21
C LEU A 85 11.73 -16.63 -8.01
N PRO A 86 11.27 -17.85 -8.34
CA PRO A 86 12.08 -18.85 -9.06
C PRO A 86 12.60 -18.40 -10.42
N ASN A 87 11.90 -17.48 -11.09
CA ASN A 87 12.32 -16.85 -12.35
C ASN A 87 13.37 -15.74 -12.16
N GLY A 88 13.86 -15.53 -10.93
CA GLY A 88 14.84 -14.52 -10.57
C GLY A 88 14.26 -13.13 -10.29
N SER A 89 12.95 -12.91 -10.51
CA SER A 89 12.31 -11.63 -10.20
C SER A 89 12.18 -11.42 -8.70
N ILE A 90 11.97 -10.17 -8.28
CA ILE A 90 11.84 -9.80 -6.87
C ILE A 90 10.40 -9.40 -6.63
N THR A 91 9.81 -9.84 -5.52
CA THR A 91 8.49 -9.41 -5.07
C THR A 91 8.58 -8.93 -3.62
N THR A 92 7.98 -7.79 -3.32
CA THR A 92 7.80 -7.35 -1.93
C THR A 92 6.38 -7.67 -1.50
N VAL A 93 6.23 -8.34 -0.36
CA VAL A 93 4.94 -8.57 0.31
C VAL A 93 4.85 -7.65 1.52
N VAL A 94 3.84 -6.79 1.53
CA VAL A 94 3.53 -5.90 2.65
C VAL A 94 2.18 -6.28 3.20
N GLU A 95 2.08 -6.49 4.51
CA GLU A 95 0.82 -6.68 5.19
C GLU A 95 0.57 -5.56 6.19
N PHE A 96 -0.68 -5.14 6.30
CA PHE A 96 -1.11 -4.08 7.19
C PHE A 96 -2.47 -4.38 7.82
N ALA A 97 -2.67 -3.90 9.03
CA ALA A 97 -3.96 -3.91 9.72
C ALA A 97 -4.61 -2.54 9.57
N LEU A 98 -5.87 -2.51 9.14
CA LEU A 98 -6.64 -1.27 9.06
C LEU A 98 -7.05 -0.83 10.47
N LYS A 99 -6.74 0.42 10.82
CA LYS A 99 -7.14 1.01 12.12
C LYS A 99 -8.43 1.82 12.01
N ARG A 100 -8.57 2.59 10.93
CA ARG A 100 -9.71 3.49 10.71
C ARG A 100 -9.86 3.81 9.22
N LEU A 101 -11.09 3.81 8.73
CA LEU A 101 -11.44 4.37 7.42
C LEU A 101 -11.79 5.84 7.56
N PHE A 102 -11.43 6.63 6.55
CA PHE A 102 -11.87 8.00 6.44
C PHE A 102 -13.30 8.07 5.89
N ASP A 103 -14.09 8.99 6.42
CA ASP A 103 -15.35 9.42 5.80
C ASP A 103 -15.10 10.28 4.55
N ASP A 104 -16.15 10.59 3.79
CA ASP A 104 -16.01 11.28 2.51
C ASP A 104 -15.36 12.67 2.62
N THR A 105 -15.62 13.41 3.70
CA THR A 105 -15.03 14.73 3.93
C THR A 105 -13.55 14.62 4.28
N GLU A 106 -13.21 13.68 5.17
CA GLU A 106 -11.83 13.38 5.51
C GLU A 106 -11.03 12.91 4.29
N ARG A 107 -11.61 12.04 3.46
CA ARG A 107 -10.98 11.56 2.23
C ARG A 107 -10.65 12.72 1.30
N GLU A 108 -11.58 13.63 1.06
CA GLU A 108 -11.36 14.78 0.18
C GLU A 108 -10.21 15.67 0.68
N ILE A 109 -10.27 16.08 1.95
CA ILE A 109 -9.30 16.98 2.56
C ILE A 109 -7.90 16.34 2.59
N ILE A 110 -7.80 15.11 3.07
CA ILE A 110 -6.51 14.43 3.24
C ILE A 110 -5.89 14.10 1.88
N THR A 111 -6.71 13.68 0.89
CA THR A 111 -6.25 13.46 -0.49
C THR A 111 -5.61 14.71 -1.06
N ARG A 112 -6.25 15.88 -0.87
CA ARG A 112 -5.70 17.15 -1.33
C ARG A 112 -4.34 17.45 -0.69
N VAL A 113 -4.22 17.30 0.62
CA VAL A 113 -2.94 17.51 1.34
C VAL A 113 -1.85 16.56 0.82
N ILE A 114 -2.18 15.28 0.63
CA ILE A 114 -1.22 14.29 0.12
C ILE A 114 -0.78 14.64 -1.30
N ASN A 115 -1.70 15.06 -2.16
CA ASN A 115 -1.37 15.47 -3.53
C ASN A 115 -0.50 16.72 -3.57
N GLU A 116 -0.75 17.69 -2.69
CA GLU A 116 0.10 18.89 -2.57
C GLU A 116 1.52 18.55 -2.12
N MET A 117 1.68 17.60 -1.19
CA MET A 117 3.00 17.23 -0.65
C MET A 117 3.75 16.21 -1.52
N TYR A 118 3.04 15.24 -2.11
CA TYR A 118 3.61 14.03 -2.71
C TYR A 118 3.02 13.67 -4.08
N GLY A 119 2.19 14.54 -4.66
CA GLY A 119 1.48 14.25 -5.90
C GLY A 119 2.39 14.00 -7.11
N PRO A 120 1.80 13.64 -8.26
CA PRO A 120 2.52 13.21 -9.45
C PRO A 120 3.60 14.20 -9.92
N GLU A 121 3.30 15.51 -9.83
CA GLU A 121 4.22 16.59 -10.21
C GLU A 121 5.51 16.61 -9.36
N LYS A 122 5.40 16.25 -8.07
CA LYS A 122 6.54 16.16 -7.14
C LYS A 122 7.31 14.85 -7.31
N ARG A 123 6.66 13.78 -7.78
CA ARG A 123 7.32 12.50 -8.09
C ARG A 123 8.22 12.56 -9.31
N ALA A 124 7.84 13.34 -10.33
CA ALA A 124 8.67 13.51 -11.53
C ALA A 124 9.96 14.30 -11.27
N GLN A 125 9.99 15.15 -10.23
CA GLN A 125 11.16 15.94 -9.85
C GLN A 125 12.15 15.18 -8.95
N ASN A 126 11.71 14.08 -8.33
CA ASN A 126 12.52 13.25 -7.41
C ASN A 126 12.96 11.90 -8.03
N ASN A 127 12.67 11.67 -9.32
CA ASN A 127 13.17 10.53 -10.10
C ASN A 127 14.20 10.98 -11.13
#